data_AF-A0A535MT94-F1
#
_entry.id   AF-A0A535MT94-F1
#
_cell.length_a   1.000
_cell.length_b   1.000
_cell.length_c   1.000
_cell.angle_alpha   90.00
_cell.angle_beta   90.00
_cell.angle_gamma   90.00
#
_symmetry.space_group_name_H-M   'P 1'
#
loop_
_entity.id
_entity.type
_entity.pdbx_description
1 polymer ?
#
loop_
_entity_poly.entity_id
_entity_poly.type
_entity_poly.pdbx_seq_one_letter_code
_entity_poly.pdbx_strand_id
1 'polypeptide(L)'
;PYGGAKSGIDCDPASPQAPAVLRGFIEAIRPFIAERYATGADLGTREDDIIAACQLAGLTHPLQAGFRVEGGAGLSRVKQALALTSEGIPITELIAGYGVAECTAEATDVLGVPLRGATVALQGFGNVGGAAARYLDRAGARITVVADIEGTIVDEGGFDVPHLLSIRDRYGRIDRKRLKAGTHREPEPAWLSHPVDIMIPAAIGNAIRADNQAKIKCRLLVEAANNPVTPEAEAQLEDRDVTILPDFVANAAAAFLFGGLLEKRLEPTLDSIFTVTSRQLRSTTRELLERAHSEGVSNRRAAEEIAEMRLRARRA
;
A
#
# COMPACT_ATOMS: atom_id res chain seq x y z
N PRO A 1 5.96 -13.32 17.60
CA PRO A 1 5.00 -13.38 16.47
C PRO A 1 3.92 -12.31 16.69
N TYR A 2 3.64 -11.50 15.67
CA TYR A 2 2.62 -10.44 15.74
C TYR A 2 1.28 -10.94 15.19
N GLY A 3 0.17 -10.59 15.86
CA GLY A 3 -1.18 -10.75 15.31
C GLY A 3 -1.57 -9.58 14.41
N GLY A 4 -2.84 -9.52 13.99
CA GLY A 4 -3.42 -8.39 13.25
C GLY A 4 -4.42 -7.60 14.11
N ALA A 5 -4.38 -6.26 14.02
CA ALA A 5 -5.33 -5.36 14.65
C ALA A 5 -5.48 -4.08 13.81
N LYS A 6 -6.66 -3.45 13.89
CA LYS A 6 -6.96 -2.20 13.20
C LYS A 6 -7.76 -1.28 14.11
N SER A 7 -7.60 0.03 13.91
CA SER A 7 -8.42 1.07 14.51
C SER A 7 -8.87 2.05 13.44
N GLY A 8 -10.00 2.72 13.68
CA GLY A 8 -10.57 3.72 12.78
C GLY A 8 -11.32 4.78 13.57
N ILE A 9 -11.34 5.99 13.04
CA ILE A 9 -12.06 7.14 13.61
C ILE A 9 -12.99 7.66 12.50
N ASP A 10 -14.28 7.75 12.78
CA ASP A 10 -15.24 8.38 11.87
C ASP A 10 -15.12 9.91 11.97
N CYS A 11 -14.14 10.47 11.26
CA CYS A 11 -13.83 11.89 11.26
C CYS A 11 -13.22 12.29 9.92
N ASP A 12 -13.67 13.43 9.36
CA ASP A 12 -13.01 14.04 8.20
C ASP A 12 -11.58 14.46 8.59
N PRO A 13 -10.53 13.89 7.95
CA PRO A 13 -9.15 14.23 8.27
C PRO A 13 -8.77 15.68 7.90
N ALA A 14 -9.59 16.38 7.10
CA ALA A 14 -9.43 17.80 6.82
C ALA A 14 -10.13 18.71 7.85
N SER A 15 -10.90 18.13 8.79
CA SER A 15 -11.56 18.89 9.85
C SER A 15 -10.55 19.59 10.75
N PRO A 16 -10.76 20.86 11.14
CA PRO A 16 -9.94 21.53 12.15
C PRO A 16 -9.88 20.81 13.50
N GLN A 17 -10.88 19.95 13.79
CA GLN A 17 -10.95 19.17 15.03
C GLN A 17 -10.17 17.85 14.96
N ALA A 18 -9.76 17.41 13.76
CA ALA A 18 -9.13 16.10 13.55
C ALA A 18 -7.91 15.85 14.47
N PRO A 19 -6.99 16.82 14.71
CA PRO A 19 -5.88 16.61 15.65
C PRO A 19 -6.34 16.35 17.10
N ALA A 20 -7.38 17.04 17.55
CA ALA A 20 -7.92 16.86 18.90
C ALA A 20 -8.66 15.53 19.04
N VAL A 21 -9.42 15.12 18.00
CA VAL A 21 -10.09 13.82 17.94
C VAL A 21 -9.08 12.67 17.95
N LEU A 22 -8.01 12.77 17.13
CA LEU A 22 -6.93 11.79 17.11
C LEU A 22 -6.28 11.65 18.50
N ARG A 23 -5.98 12.76 19.17
CA ARG A 23 -5.42 12.73 20.53
C ARG A 23 -6.37 12.05 21.52
N GLY A 24 -7.65 12.44 21.54
CA GLY A 24 -8.64 11.83 22.43
C GLY A 24 -8.81 10.33 22.19
N PHE A 25 -8.76 9.88 20.94
CA PHE A 25 -8.76 8.47 20.59
C PHE A 25 -7.53 7.75 21.16
N ILE A 26 -6.32 8.28 20.92
CA ILE A 26 -5.07 7.70 21.42
C ILE A 26 -5.04 7.65 22.96
N GLU A 27 -5.57 8.68 23.64
CA GLU A 27 -5.73 8.67 25.11
C GLU A 27 -6.66 7.55 25.58
N ALA A 28 -7.78 7.32 24.88
CA ALA A 28 -8.74 6.28 25.22
C ALA A 28 -8.16 4.86 25.03
N ILE A 29 -7.38 4.63 23.97
CA ILE A 29 -6.77 3.31 23.70
C ILE A 29 -5.35 3.16 24.24
N ARG A 30 -4.86 4.16 25.00
CA ARG A 30 -3.50 4.21 25.55
C ARG A 30 -3.06 2.92 26.26
N PRO A 31 -3.89 2.28 27.13
CA PRO A 31 -3.48 1.03 27.80
C PRO A 31 -3.18 -0.10 26.80
N PHE A 32 -3.90 -0.15 25.69
CA PHE A 32 -3.65 -1.14 24.64
C PHE A 32 -2.35 -0.85 23.91
N ILE A 33 -2.11 0.40 23.51
CA ILE A 33 -0.86 0.78 22.82
C ILE A 33 0.37 0.53 23.72
N ALA A 34 0.23 0.75 25.02
CA ALA A 34 1.28 0.49 26.00
C ALA A 34 1.68 -0.98 26.09
N GLU A 35 0.72 -1.89 26.01
CA GLU A 35 0.96 -3.28 26.40
C GLU A 35 0.87 -4.30 25.27
N ARG A 36 0.01 -4.08 24.26
CA ARG A 36 -0.43 -5.16 23.35
C ARG A 36 -0.63 -4.72 21.90
N TYR A 37 -0.81 -3.43 21.64
CA TYR A 37 -1.16 -2.91 20.33
C TYR A 37 -0.03 -2.04 19.77
N ALA A 38 0.49 -2.41 18.61
CA ALA A 38 1.37 -1.58 17.83
C ALA A 38 0.54 -0.98 16.67
N THR A 39 0.57 0.33 16.51
CA THR A 39 -0.20 1.05 15.48
C THR A 39 0.70 1.92 14.62
N GLY A 40 0.19 2.37 13.48
CA GLY A 40 0.86 3.26 12.52
C GLY A 40 -0.17 3.95 11.62
N ALA A 41 0.29 4.68 10.62
CA ALA A 41 -0.58 5.44 9.72
C ALA A 41 -1.40 4.55 8.77
N ASP A 42 -2.60 5.03 8.44
CA ASP A 42 -3.47 4.54 7.37
C ASP A 42 -4.22 5.71 6.72
N LEU A 43 -5.20 5.44 5.85
CA LEU A 43 -5.99 6.43 5.13
C LEU A 43 -6.48 7.55 6.06
N GLY A 44 -6.17 8.80 5.69
CA GLY A 44 -6.55 9.99 6.46
C GLY A 44 -5.60 10.38 7.59
N THR A 45 -4.53 9.62 7.85
CA THR A 45 -3.55 9.91 8.91
C THR A 45 -2.11 9.95 8.37
N ARG A 46 -1.18 10.50 9.15
CA ARG A 46 0.27 10.39 8.90
C ARG A 46 0.98 9.85 10.13
N GLU A 47 2.14 9.25 9.89
CA GLU A 47 2.93 8.62 10.94
C GLU A 47 3.32 9.63 12.02
N ASP A 48 3.76 10.83 11.61
CA ASP A 48 4.13 11.92 12.53
C ASP A 48 2.96 12.40 13.39
N ASP A 49 1.75 12.46 12.84
CA ASP A 49 0.54 12.89 13.58
C ASP A 49 0.23 11.86 14.69
N ILE A 50 0.36 10.56 14.39
CA ILE A 50 0.14 9.46 15.35
C ILE A 50 1.25 9.43 16.40
N ILE A 51 2.51 9.60 16.01
CA ILE A 51 3.64 9.68 16.93
C ILE A 51 3.45 10.86 17.90
N ALA A 52 3.09 12.04 17.39
CA ALA A 52 2.85 13.22 18.21
C ALA A 52 1.67 13.00 19.18
N ALA A 53 0.56 12.44 18.71
CA ALA A 53 -0.59 12.12 19.57
C ALA A 53 -0.23 11.11 20.67
N CYS A 54 0.59 10.09 20.36
CA CYS A 54 1.10 9.14 21.34
C CYS A 54 1.99 9.81 22.40
N GLN A 55 2.90 10.68 21.98
CA GLN A 55 3.79 11.41 22.89
C GLN A 55 3.01 12.33 23.83
N LEU A 56 1.99 13.04 23.32
CA LEU A 56 1.10 13.87 24.13
C LEU A 56 0.29 13.04 25.13
N ALA A 57 -0.07 11.80 24.79
CA ALA A 57 -0.74 10.86 25.68
C ALA A 57 0.22 10.14 26.67
N GLY A 58 1.50 10.52 26.73
CA GLY A 58 2.49 9.93 27.64
C GLY A 58 3.05 8.57 27.18
N LEU A 59 2.90 8.23 25.90
CA LEU A 59 3.51 7.04 25.30
C LEU A 59 4.85 7.38 24.66
N THR A 60 5.75 6.40 24.61
CA THR A 60 7.08 6.60 24.02
C THR A 60 7.07 6.55 22.48
N HIS A 61 6.20 5.71 21.92
CA HIS A 61 6.01 5.50 20.49
C HIS A 61 4.71 4.71 20.26
N PRO A 62 4.03 4.84 19.09
CA PRO A 62 2.91 3.97 18.72
C PRO A 62 3.26 2.48 18.57
N LEU A 63 4.54 2.13 18.60
CA LEU A 63 5.04 0.75 18.45
C LEU A 63 5.57 0.16 19.75
N GLN A 64 5.36 0.82 20.90
CA GLN A 64 6.01 0.45 22.16
C GLN A 64 5.73 -0.94 22.69
N ALA A 65 4.53 -1.47 22.43
CA ALA A 65 4.22 -2.85 22.74
C ALA A 65 5.17 -3.82 22.03
N GLY A 66 5.61 -3.51 20.80
CA GLY A 66 6.45 -4.36 19.97
C GLY A 66 7.90 -4.46 20.45
N PHE A 67 8.45 -3.40 21.05
CA PHE A 67 9.84 -3.40 21.55
C PHE A 67 9.95 -3.58 23.06
N ARG A 68 8.87 -3.96 23.75
CA ARG A 68 8.86 -4.16 25.21
C ARG A 68 9.95 -5.15 25.70
N VAL A 69 10.22 -6.19 24.92
CA VAL A 69 11.24 -7.21 25.25
C VAL A 69 12.66 -6.67 25.06
N GLU A 70 12.87 -5.78 24.09
CA GLU A 70 14.19 -5.21 23.78
C GLU A 70 14.50 -3.92 24.55
N GLY A 71 13.50 -3.32 25.19
CA GLY A 71 13.62 -2.05 25.87
C GLY A 71 14.08 -0.92 24.94
N GLY A 72 15.00 -0.09 25.42
CA GLY A 72 15.46 1.11 24.70
C GLY A 72 16.19 0.83 23.38
N ALA A 73 16.82 -0.34 23.22
CA ALA A 73 17.56 -0.68 22.00
C ALA A 73 16.62 -0.91 20.81
N GLY A 74 15.49 -1.60 21.02
CA GLY A 74 14.48 -1.81 19.98
C GLY A 74 13.82 -0.49 19.56
N LEU A 75 13.49 0.36 20.53
CA LEU A 75 12.98 1.70 20.27
C LEU A 75 13.96 2.56 19.46
N SER A 76 15.26 2.49 19.77
CA SER A 76 16.30 3.22 19.04
C SER A 76 16.38 2.77 17.58
N ARG A 77 16.38 1.45 17.32
CA ARG A 77 16.42 0.89 15.96
C ARG A 77 15.22 1.35 15.13
N VAL A 78 14.02 1.25 15.70
CA VAL A 78 12.79 1.68 15.03
C VAL A 78 12.85 3.18 14.73
N LYS A 79 13.17 4.02 15.71
CA LYS A 79 13.28 5.48 15.50
C LYS A 79 14.32 5.82 14.43
N GLN A 80 15.48 5.16 14.43
CA GLN A 80 16.51 5.36 13.42
C GLN A 80 15.99 5.03 12.02
N ALA A 81 15.32 3.89 11.87
CA ALA A 81 14.78 3.47 10.57
C ALA A 81 13.66 4.40 10.08
N LEU A 82 12.71 4.77 10.96
CA LEU A 82 11.59 5.64 10.58
C LEU A 82 12.02 7.09 10.29
N ALA A 83 13.17 7.52 10.83
CA ALA A 83 13.77 8.81 10.51
C ALA A 83 14.52 8.82 9.15
N LEU A 84 14.68 7.67 8.49
CA LEU A 84 15.34 7.61 7.20
C LEU A 84 14.49 8.28 6.11
N THR A 85 15.17 9.00 5.24
CA THR A 85 14.59 9.60 4.05
C THR A 85 15.33 9.14 2.80
N SER A 86 14.59 8.89 1.72
CA SER A 86 15.16 8.69 0.39
C SER A 86 14.73 9.85 -0.50
N GLU A 87 15.70 10.58 -1.06
CA GLU A 87 15.46 11.78 -1.88
C GLU A 87 14.54 12.82 -1.18
N GLY A 88 14.72 12.99 0.13
CA GLY A 88 13.94 13.93 0.94
C GLY A 88 12.54 13.45 1.32
N ILE A 89 12.15 12.23 0.96
CA ILE A 89 10.84 11.64 1.31
C ILE A 89 11.03 10.61 2.42
N PRO A 90 10.23 10.63 3.51
CA PRO A 90 10.29 9.64 4.57
C PRO A 90 10.08 8.21 4.06
N ILE A 91 10.82 7.25 4.60
CA ILE A 91 10.68 5.83 4.22
C ILE A 91 9.27 5.30 4.47
N THR A 92 8.59 5.84 5.50
CA THR A 92 7.20 5.51 5.87
C THR A 92 6.19 5.94 4.81
N GLU A 93 6.50 6.93 3.98
CA GLU A 93 5.66 7.34 2.84
C GLU A 93 5.99 6.55 1.57
N LEU A 94 7.17 5.92 1.49
CA LEU A 94 7.65 5.23 0.29
C LEU A 94 7.42 3.73 0.31
N ILE A 95 7.65 3.07 1.45
CA ILE A 95 7.90 1.62 1.50
C ILE A 95 6.69 0.79 1.05
N ALA A 96 5.47 1.22 1.36
CA ALA A 96 4.24 0.53 0.95
C ALA A 96 4.12 0.51 -0.58
N GLY A 97 4.20 1.68 -1.22
CA GLY A 97 4.15 1.77 -2.68
C GLY A 97 5.36 1.16 -3.38
N TYR A 98 6.54 1.19 -2.74
CA TYR A 98 7.71 0.44 -3.22
C TYR A 98 7.41 -1.06 -3.30
N GLY A 99 6.84 -1.64 -2.25
CA GLY A 99 6.46 -3.05 -2.26
C GLY A 99 5.42 -3.39 -3.30
N VAL A 100 4.40 -2.53 -3.48
CA VAL A 100 3.42 -2.68 -4.56
C VAL A 100 4.10 -2.70 -5.93
N ALA A 101 5.08 -1.82 -6.17
CA ALA A 101 5.83 -1.78 -7.42
C ALA A 101 6.71 -3.03 -7.63
N GLU A 102 7.37 -3.53 -6.58
CA GLU A 102 8.18 -4.77 -6.65
C GLU A 102 7.32 -6.01 -6.91
N CYS A 103 6.19 -6.12 -6.21
CA CYS A 103 5.17 -7.14 -6.43
C CYS A 103 4.62 -7.08 -7.86
N THR A 104 4.30 -5.88 -8.36
CA THR A 104 3.84 -5.67 -9.73
C THR A 104 4.89 -6.11 -10.74
N ALA A 105 6.15 -5.72 -10.55
CA ALA A 105 7.24 -6.09 -11.43
C ALA A 105 7.46 -7.61 -11.49
N GLU A 106 7.41 -8.28 -10.34
CA GLU A 106 7.52 -9.74 -10.28
C GLU A 106 6.32 -10.42 -10.95
N ALA A 107 5.09 -9.94 -10.69
CA ALA A 107 3.90 -10.50 -11.31
C ALA A 107 3.92 -10.34 -12.83
N THR A 108 4.35 -9.19 -13.34
CA THR A 108 4.49 -8.98 -14.79
C THR A 108 5.53 -9.91 -15.41
N ASP A 109 6.63 -10.20 -14.71
CA ASP A 109 7.64 -11.16 -15.17
C ASP A 109 7.07 -12.59 -15.26
N VAL A 110 6.39 -13.05 -14.21
CA VAL A 110 5.73 -14.37 -14.19
C VAL A 110 4.67 -14.51 -15.28
N LEU A 111 3.92 -13.44 -15.56
CA LEU A 111 2.85 -13.42 -16.58
C LEU A 111 3.37 -13.19 -18.01
N GLY A 112 4.67 -12.98 -18.19
CA GLY A 112 5.25 -12.64 -19.50
C GLY A 112 4.76 -11.30 -20.06
N VAL A 113 4.41 -10.34 -19.20
CA VAL A 113 4.01 -8.98 -19.56
C VAL A 113 5.22 -8.05 -19.40
N PRO A 114 5.71 -7.38 -20.46
CA PRO A 114 6.80 -6.43 -20.30
C PRO A 114 6.37 -5.23 -19.45
N LEU A 115 6.99 -5.04 -18.28
CA LEU A 115 6.70 -3.88 -17.42
C LEU A 115 7.04 -2.55 -18.10
N ARG A 116 8.19 -2.52 -18.80
CA ARG A 116 8.59 -1.34 -19.57
C ARG A 116 7.58 -1.09 -20.68
N GLY A 117 6.91 0.05 -20.61
CA GLY A 117 5.88 0.46 -21.55
C GLY A 117 4.48 -0.09 -21.24
N ALA A 118 4.30 -0.87 -20.17
CA ALA A 118 2.98 -1.24 -19.69
C ALA A 118 2.22 0.01 -19.23
N THR A 119 0.94 0.08 -19.58
CA THR A 119 0.03 1.14 -19.13
C THR A 119 -0.55 0.81 -17.75
N VAL A 120 -0.62 1.81 -16.88
CA VAL A 120 -1.05 1.64 -15.49
C VAL A 120 -2.17 2.61 -15.13
N ALA A 121 -3.24 2.09 -14.55
CA ALA A 121 -4.25 2.86 -13.84
C ALA A 121 -4.04 2.77 -12.33
N LEU A 122 -4.09 3.91 -11.63
CA LEU A 122 -3.97 4.00 -10.18
C LEU A 122 -5.19 4.71 -9.58
N GLN A 123 -5.91 4.04 -8.69
CA GLN A 123 -6.94 4.70 -7.88
C GLN A 123 -6.35 5.07 -6.52
N GLY A 124 -6.27 6.36 -6.22
CA GLY A 124 -5.59 6.90 -5.06
C GLY A 124 -4.16 7.32 -5.39
N PHE A 125 -3.84 8.58 -5.09
CA PHE A 125 -2.51 9.15 -5.31
C PHE A 125 -1.87 9.67 -4.00
N GLY A 126 -2.23 9.06 -2.87
CA GLY A 126 -1.63 9.27 -1.55
C GLY A 126 -0.26 8.60 -1.40
N ASN A 127 0.13 8.26 -0.16
CA ASN A 127 1.45 7.65 0.11
C ASN A 127 1.66 6.37 -0.71
N VAL A 128 0.77 5.38 -0.58
CA VAL A 128 0.89 4.09 -1.28
C VAL A 128 0.83 4.27 -2.80
N GLY A 129 -0.27 4.82 -3.32
CA GLY A 129 -0.49 4.93 -4.76
C GLY A 129 0.55 5.81 -5.47
N GLY A 130 0.95 6.94 -4.89
CA GLY A 130 1.97 7.78 -5.52
C GLY A 130 3.40 7.25 -5.36
N ALA A 131 3.72 6.54 -4.28
CA ALA A 131 4.99 5.81 -4.21
C ALA A 131 5.01 4.65 -5.22
N ALA A 132 3.92 3.92 -5.41
CA ALA A 132 3.81 2.90 -6.45
C ALA A 132 4.01 3.51 -7.84
N ALA A 133 3.33 4.63 -8.14
CA ALA A 133 3.52 5.38 -9.39
C ALA A 133 4.99 5.75 -9.62
N ARG A 134 5.67 6.29 -8.60
CA ARG A 134 7.07 6.69 -8.64
C ARG A 134 7.99 5.54 -9.02
N TYR A 135 7.84 4.38 -8.40
CA TYR A 135 8.73 3.25 -8.64
C TYR A 135 8.41 2.52 -9.94
N LEU A 136 7.13 2.46 -10.34
CA LEU A 136 6.71 1.92 -11.64
C LEU A 136 7.17 2.79 -12.82
N ASP A 137 7.07 4.11 -12.69
CA ASP A 137 7.60 5.08 -13.66
C ASP A 137 9.11 4.92 -13.85
N ARG A 138 9.86 4.78 -12.75
CA ARG A 138 11.31 4.47 -12.78
C ARG A 138 11.63 3.14 -13.46
N ALA A 139 10.76 2.15 -13.30
CA ALA A 139 10.88 0.85 -13.97
C ALA A 139 10.45 0.91 -15.45
N GLY A 140 9.92 2.05 -15.92
CA GLY A 140 9.56 2.32 -17.31
C GLY A 140 8.11 2.03 -17.66
N ALA A 141 7.23 1.79 -16.69
CA ALA A 141 5.79 1.73 -16.93
C ALA A 141 5.24 3.14 -17.21
N ARG A 142 4.14 3.23 -17.96
CA ARG A 142 3.45 4.50 -18.25
C ARG A 142 2.21 4.61 -17.36
N ILE A 143 2.22 5.56 -16.43
CA ILE A 143 1.03 5.87 -15.65
C ILE A 143 0.10 6.71 -16.53
N THR A 144 -1.01 6.15 -17.00
CA THR A 144 -1.92 6.83 -17.96
C THR A 144 -3.23 7.25 -17.33
N VAL A 145 -3.62 6.65 -16.21
CA VAL A 145 -4.87 6.94 -15.51
C VAL A 145 -4.60 7.07 -14.02
N VAL A 146 -5.04 8.18 -13.42
CA VAL A 146 -4.96 8.39 -11.97
C VAL A 146 -6.30 8.92 -11.46
N ALA A 147 -6.84 8.32 -10.40
CA ALA A 147 -8.03 8.81 -9.71
C ALA A 147 -7.71 9.28 -8.29
N ASP A 148 -8.35 10.37 -7.87
CA ASP A 148 -8.43 10.79 -6.48
C ASP A 148 -9.88 11.20 -6.14
N ILE A 149 -10.10 11.82 -4.97
CA ILE A 149 -11.44 12.20 -4.51
C ILE A 149 -12.19 13.18 -5.44
N GLU A 150 -11.49 13.92 -6.30
CA GLU A 150 -12.08 14.85 -7.28
C GLU A 150 -12.40 14.17 -8.62
N GLY A 151 -12.06 12.89 -8.79
CA GLY A 151 -12.31 12.12 -10.01
C GLY A 151 -11.04 11.64 -10.70
N THR A 152 -11.21 11.21 -11.94
CA THR A 152 -10.18 10.57 -12.77
C THR A 152 -9.50 11.60 -13.67
N ILE A 153 -8.18 11.51 -13.80
CA ILE A 153 -7.41 12.16 -14.86
C ILE A 153 -6.78 11.12 -15.78
N VAL A 154 -6.70 11.47 -17.05
CA VAL A 154 -6.21 10.59 -18.12
C VAL A 154 -5.19 11.34 -18.97
N ASP A 155 -4.07 10.69 -19.25
CA ASP A 155 -3.06 11.10 -20.21
C ASP A 155 -2.62 9.85 -21.02
N GLU A 156 -3.06 9.76 -22.27
CA GLU A 156 -2.76 8.61 -23.15
C GLU A 156 -1.25 8.45 -23.42
N GLY A 157 -0.49 9.55 -23.38
CA GLY A 157 0.97 9.55 -23.52
C GLY A 157 1.70 9.11 -22.26
N GLY A 158 1.01 9.12 -21.11
CA GLY A 158 1.55 8.86 -19.79
C GLY A 158 1.94 10.16 -19.06
N PHE A 159 1.62 10.21 -17.77
CA PHE A 159 1.92 11.34 -16.92
C PHE A 159 3.43 11.51 -16.67
N ASP A 160 3.87 12.76 -16.58
CA ASP A 160 5.10 13.10 -15.87
C ASP A 160 4.86 12.90 -14.37
N VAL A 161 5.21 11.70 -13.87
CA VAL A 161 4.96 11.29 -12.49
C VAL A 161 5.69 12.19 -11.48
N PRO A 162 6.96 12.59 -11.66
CA PRO A 162 7.60 13.60 -10.81
C PRO A 162 6.80 14.90 -10.70
N HIS A 163 6.30 15.44 -11.81
CA HIS A 163 5.44 16.63 -11.79
C HIS A 163 4.13 16.36 -11.05
N LEU A 164 3.46 15.25 -11.34
CA LEU A 164 2.18 14.90 -10.72
C LEU A 164 2.29 14.76 -9.19
N LEU A 165 3.38 14.17 -8.72
CA LEU A 165 3.71 14.07 -7.28
C LEU A 165 4.00 15.44 -6.65
N SER A 166 4.51 16.41 -7.42
CA SER A 166 4.80 17.77 -6.92
C SER A 166 3.57 18.65 -6.76
N ILE A 167 2.44 18.25 -7.34
CA ILE A 167 1.19 19.03 -7.34
C ILE A 167 0.09 18.39 -6.51
N ARG A 168 0.36 17.28 -5.82
CA ARG A 168 -0.59 16.68 -4.87
C ARG A 168 -0.45 17.29 -3.48
N ASP A 169 -1.54 17.32 -2.73
CA ASP A 169 -1.54 17.69 -1.32
C ASP A 169 -1.12 16.52 -0.41
N ARG A 170 -1.14 16.76 0.91
CA ARG A 170 -0.73 15.77 1.92
C ARG A 170 -1.64 14.52 1.98
N TYR A 171 -2.84 14.58 1.39
CA TYR A 171 -3.81 13.49 1.33
C TYR A 171 -3.86 12.83 -0.05
N GLY A 172 -3.04 13.29 -0.99
CA GLY A 172 -2.97 12.74 -2.34
C GLY A 172 -3.97 13.34 -3.32
N ARG A 173 -4.64 14.45 -2.99
CA ARG A 173 -5.46 15.20 -3.95
C ARG A 173 -4.56 15.99 -4.88
N ILE A 174 -4.77 15.84 -6.18
CA ILE A 174 -3.96 16.46 -7.23
C ILE A 174 -4.51 17.86 -7.54
N ASP A 175 -3.68 18.89 -7.51
CA ASP A 175 -4.09 20.24 -7.93
C ASP A 175 -4.35 20.27 -9.43
N ARG A 176 -5.65 20.21 -9.78
CA ARG A 176 -6.10 20.13 -11.16
C ARG A 176 -5.72 21.37 -11.98
N LYS A 177 -5.48 22.53 -11.35
CA LYS A 177 -5.08 23.77 -12.05
C LYS A 177 -3.65 23.71 -12.59
N ARG A 178 -2.83 22.79 -12.08
CA ARG A 178 -1.42 22.62 -12.45
C ARG A 178 -1.18 21.42 -13.37
N LEU A 179 -2.24 20.81 -13.89
CA LEU A 179 -2.14 19.74 -14.89
C LEU A 179 -1.60 20.29 -16.22
N LYS A 180 -0.81 19.47 -16.91
CA LYS A 180 -0.27 19.82 -18.23
C LYS A 180 -1.39 19.78 -19.29
N ALA A 181 -1.16 20.48 -20.40
CA ALA A 181 -2.04 20.38 -21.55
C ALA A 181 -2.09 18.92 -22.07
N GLY A 182 -3.26 18.46 -22.50
CA GLY A 182 -3.48 17.07 -22.94
C GLY A 182 -4.03 16.14 -21.85
N THR A 183 -4.05 16.55 -20.58
CA THR A 183 -4.73 15.78 -19.53
C THR A 183 -6.26 15.97 -19.60
N HIS A 184 -6.99 14.87 -19.69
CA HIS A 184 -8.45 14.83 -19.63
C HIS A 184 -8.93 14.60 -18.20
N ARG A 185 -10.12 15.11 -17.86
CA ARG A 185 -10.77 14.90 -16.57
C ARG A 185 -12.09 14.20 -16.75
N GLU A 186 -12.35 13.23 -15.90
CA GLU A 186 -13.54 12.41 -15.92
C GLU A 186 -14.07 12.22 -14.48
N PRO A 187 -15.39 12.00 -14.30
CA PRO A 187 -15.95 11.79 -12.98
C PRO A 187 -15.46 10.47 -12.34
N GLU A 188 -15.50 10.38 -11.02
CA GLU A 188 -15.32 9.10 -10.33
C GLU A 188 -16.56 8.20 -10.59
N PRO A 189 -16.42 6.88 -10.85
CA PRO A 189 -15.19 6.07 -10.93
C PRO A 189 -14.80 5.73 -12.38
N ALA A 190 -14.56 6.74 -13.24
CA ALA A 190 -14.27 6.49 -14.65
C ALA A 190 -12.98 5.70 -14.90
N TRP A 191 -12.01 5.76 -13.98
CA TRP A 191 -10.79 4.94 -14.01
C TRP A 191 -11.03 3.44 -14.21
N LEU A 192 -12.17 2.91 -13.79
CA LEU A 192 -12.54 1.49 -13.99
C LEU A 192 -12.68 1.11 -15.47
N SER A 193 -13.00 2.06 -16.35
CA SER A 193 -13.41 1.78 -17.74
C SER A 193 -12.25 1.92 -18.74
N HIS A 194 -11.11 2.43 -18.31
CA HIS A 194 -9.95 2.67 -19.16
C HIS A 194 -9.18 1.37 -19.40
N PRO A 195 -8.89 1.01 -20.66
CA PRO A 195 -8.06 -0.14 -20.96
C PRO A 195 -6.61 0.12 -20.56
N VAL A 196 -6.09 -0.70 -19.66
CA VAL A 196 -4.70 -0.63 -19.18
C VAL A 196 -4.13 -2.04 -19.04
N ASP A 197 -2.82 -2.18 -19.01
CA ASP A 197 -2.20 -3.49 -18.74
C ASP A 197 -2.34 -3.87 -17.26
N ILE A 198 -2.17 -2.87 -16.38
CA ILE A 198 -2.09 -3.02 -14.93
C ILE A 198 -3.05 -2.03 -14.24
N MET A 199 -3.86 -2.51 -13.31
CA MET A 199 -4.76 -1.68 -12.50
C MET A 199 -4.41 -1.82 -11.01
N ILE A 200 -4.26 -0.69 -10.32
CA ILE A 200 -3.81 -0.65 -8.92
C ILE A 200 -4.80 0.18 -8.08
N PRO A 201 -5.80 -0.44 -7.45
CA PRO A 201 -6.63 0.22 -6.46
C PRO A 201 -5.84 0.44 -5.15
N ALA A 202 -5.63 1.70 -4.77
CA ALA A 202 -4.76 2.17 -3.70
C ALA A 202 -5.42 3.24 -2.80
N ALA A 203 -6.75 3.38 -2.82
CA ALA A 203 -7.46 4.35 -1.98
C ALA A 203 -8.32 3.71 -0.88
N ILE A 204 -9.41 3.02 -1.25
CA ILE A 204 -10.45 2.54 -0.31
C ILE A 204 -10.79 1.07 -0.55
N GLY A 205 -11.35 0.42 0.47
CA GLY A 205 -11.94 -0.90 0.35
C GLY A 205 -13.24 -0.89 -0.46
N ASN A 206 -13.61 -2.03 -1.04
CA ASN A 206 -14.84 -2.23 -1.84
C ASN A 206 -15.03 -1.20 -2.98
N ALA A 207 -13.93 -0.72 -3.56
CA ALA A 207 -13.94 0.15 -4.72
C ALA A 207 -14.42 -0.60 -5.97
N ILE A 208 -14.06 -1.88 -6.07
CA ILE A 208 -14.43 -2.79 -7.16
C ILE A 208 -15.41 -3.81 -6.59
N ARG A 209 -16.57 -3.89 -7.23
CA ARG A 209 -17.76 -4.61 -6.76
C ARG A 209 -18.43 -5.36 -7.90
N ALA A 210 -19.33 -6.29 -7.55
CA ALA A 210 -20.07 -7.08 -8.53
C ALA A 210 -20.84 -6.21 -9.55
N ASP A 211 -21.29 -5.02 -9.16
CA ASP A 211 -22.03 -4.09 -10.02
C ASP A 211 -21.15 -3.25 -10.96
N ASN A 212 -19.81 -3.23 -10.77
CA ASN A 212 -18.92 -2.37 -11.55
C ASN A 212 -17.70 -3.07 -12.18
N GLN A 213 -17.33 -4.28 -11.74
CA GLN A 213 -16.12 -4.97 -12.21
C GLN A 213 -16.12 -5.25 -13.72
N ALA A 214 -17.30 -5.40 -14.33
CA ALA A 214 -17.47 -5.66 -15.76
C ALA A 214 -16.83 -4.57 -16.64
N LYS A 215 -16.59 -3.36 -16.09
CA LYS A 215 -15.93 -2.25 -16.79
C LYS A 215 -14.42 -2.42 -16.90
N ILE A 216 -13.81 -3.17 -15.98
CA ILE A 216 -12.36 -3.33 -15.87
C ILE A 216 -11.83 -4.07 -17.09
N LYS A 217 -10.77 -3.51 -17.67
CA LYS A 217 -10.04 -4.05 -18.81
C LYS A 217 -8.56 -3.98 -18.48
N CYS A 218 -8.07 -5.00 -17.78
CA CYS A 218 -6.66 -5.18 -17.49
C CYS A 218 -6.27 -6.64 -17.45
N ARG A 219 -4.97 -6.93 -17.50
CA ARG A 219 -4.42 -8.29 -17.36
C ARG A 219 -4.03 -8.58 -15.92
N LEU A 220 -3.53 -7.56 -15.22
CA LEU A 220 -3.07 -7.66 -13.85
C LEU A 220 -3.76 -6.58 -13.00
N LEU A 221 -4.39 -7.00 -11.92
CA LEU A 221 -4.93 -6.13 -10.87
C LEU A 221 -4.10 -6.33 -9.60
N VAL A 222 -3.52 -5.26 -9.06
CA VAL A 222 -2.66 -5.32 -7.86
C VAL A 222 -3.32 -4.55 -6.73
N GLU A 223 -3.77 -5.26 -5.71
CA GLU A 223 -4.48 -4.64 -4.59
C GLU A 223 -3.51 -3.90 -3.65
N ALA A 224 -3.47 -2.56 -3.74
CA ALA A 224 -2.64 -1.74 -2.88
C ALA A 224 -3.39 -1.18 -1.66
N ALA A 225 -4.72 -1.04 -1.76
CA ALA A 225 -5.59 -0.77 -0.61
C ALA A 225 -5.93 -2.07 0.12
N ASN A 226 -6.49 -1.96 1.33
CA ASN A 226 -7.03 -3.12 2.05
C ASN A 226 -8.42 -3.48 1.51
N ASN A 227 -8.61 -4.71 1.06
CA ASN A 227 -9.84 -5.27 0.49
C ASN A 227 -10.51 -4.36 -0.57
N PRO A 228 -9.81 -3.92 -1.63
CA PRO A 228 -10.39 -3.03 -2.64
C PRO A 228 -11.42 -3.71 -3.53
N VAL A 229 -11.36 -5.05 -3.65
CA VAL A 229 -12.24 -5.87 -4.47
C VAL A 229 -13.14 -6.70 -3.55
N THR A 230 -14.46 -6.69 -3.79
CA THR A 230 -15.38 -7.59 -3.07
C THR A 230 -15.18 -9.04 -3.55
N PRO A 231 -15.39 -10.06 -2.70
CA PRO A 231 -15.23 -11.47 -3.09
C PRO A 231 -16.01 -11.87 -4.37
N GLU A 232 -17.22 -11.36 -4.53
CA GLU A 232 -18.05 -11.63 -5.73
C GLU A 232 -17.45 -11.02 -7.00
N ALA A 233 -16.82 -9.84 -6.87
CA ALA A 233 -16.17 -9.17 -7.98
C ALA A 233 -14.85 -9.85 -8.36
N GLU A 234 -14.10 -10.32 -7.36
CA GLU A 234 -12.87 -11.09 -7.56
C GLU A 234 -13.15 -12.35 -8.38
N ALA A 235 -14.13 -13.17 -7.96
CA ALA A 235 -14.51 -14.37 -8.69
C ALA A 235 -14.89 -14.07 -10.16
N GLN A 236 -15.67 -13.00 -10.38
CA GLN A 236 -16.07 -12.60 -11.73
C GLN A 236 -14.91 -12.06 -12.59
N LEU A 237 -13.89 -11.47 -11.98
CA LEU A 237 -12.69 -10.99 -12.66
C LEU A 237 -11.76 -12.17 -13.00
N GLU A 238 -11.63 -13.13 -12.09
CA GLU A 238 -10.89 -14.37 -12.33
C GLU A 238 -11.51 -15.22 -13.43
N ASP A 239 -12.84 -15.33 -13.48
CA ASP A 239 -13.59 -15.96 -14.59
C ASP A 239 -13.34 -15.30 -15.96
N ARG A 240 -12.80 -14.07 -15.95
CA ARG A 240 -12.43 -13.28 -17.14
C ARG A 240 -10.90 -13.24 -17.36
N ASP A 241 -10.17 -14.14 -16.73
CA ASP A 241 -8.70 -14.27 -16.81
C ASP A 241 -7.93 -13.03 -16.32
N VAL A 242 -8.52 -12.22 -15.44
CA VAL A 242 -7.80 -11.13 -14.78
C VAL A 242 -6.98 -11.72 -13.64
N THR A 243 -5.65 -11.58 -13.69
CA THR A 243 -4.79 -11.98 -12.58
C THR A 243 -4.91 -10.96 -11.45
N ILE A 244 -5.33 -11.39 -10.26
CA ILE A 244 -5.43 -10.52 -9.09
C ILE A 244 -4.31 -10.83 -8.10
N LEU A 245 -3.51 -9.84 -7.73
CA LEU A 245 -2.53 -9.97 -6.65
C LEU A 245 -3.15 -9.43 -5.34
N PRO A 246 -3.39 -10.30 -4.33
CA PRO A 246 -4.15 -9.95 -3.14
C PRO A 246 -3.41 -8.95 -2.25
N ASP A 247 -4.20 -8.11 -1.58
CA ASP A 247 -3.75 -6.99 -0.76
C ASP A 247 -2.75 -7.35 0.33
N PHE A 248 -3.01 -8.43 1.08
CA PHE A 248 -2.14 -8.87 2.17
C PHE A 248 -0.78 -9.41 1.71
N VAL A 249 -0.55 -9.53 0.39
CA VAL A 249 0.75 -9.76 -0.23
C VAL A 249 1.29 -8.47 -0.84
N ALA A 250 0.51 -7.81 -1.70
CA ALA A 250 0.93 -6.63 -2.46
C ALA A 250 1.23 -5.40 -1.57
N ASN A 251 0.44 -5.19 -0.52
CA ASN A 251 0.56 -4.07 0.42
C ASN A 251 1.32 -4.45 1.72
N ALA A 252 2.00 -5.61 1.75
CA ALA A 252 2.63 -6.11 2.97
C ALA A 252 3.89 -5.35 3.40
N ALA A 253 4.45 -4.49 2.54
CA ALA A 253 5.77 -3.90 2.73
C ALA A 253 5.88 -3.00 3.98
N ALA A 254 4.86 -2.22 4.29
CA ALA A 254 4.86 -1.40 5.51
C ALA A 254 4.82 -2.29 6.75
N ALA A 255 3.97 -3.32 6.78
CA ALA A 255 3.95 -4.29 7.87
C ALA A 255 5.29 -5.03 7.99
N PHE A 256 5.92 -5.37 6.86
CA PHE A 256 7.24 -5.98 6.81
C PHE A 256 8.35 -5.05 7.31
N LEU A 257 8.29 -3.74 7.05
CA LEU A 257 9.22 -2.77 7.61
C LEU A 257 9.19 -2.83 9.14
N PHE A 258 8.02 -2.69 9.74
CA PHE A 258 7.89 -2.70 11.20
C PHE A 258 8.24 -4.07 11.79
N GLY A 259 7.64 -5.14 11.28
CA GLY A 259 7.89 -6.50 11.74
C GLY A 259 9.36 -6.92 11.55
N GLY A 260 9.96 -6.55 10.43
CA GLY A 260 11.36 -6.85 10.10
C GLY A 260 12.36 -6.11 11.01
N LEU A 261 12.10 -4.85 11.35
CA LEU A 261 12.92 -4.11 12.33
C LEU A 261 12.80 -4.71 13.74
N LEU A 262 11.59 -5.12 14.13
CA LEU A 262 11.32 -5.73 15.43
C LEU A 262 11.88 -7.16 15.54
N GLU A 263 11.85 -7.94 14.45
CA GLU A 263 12.43 -9.29 14.36
C GLU A 263 13.93 -9.28 14.00
N LYS A 264 14.58 -8.11 13.87
CA LYS A 264 15.99 -7.93 13.43
C LYS A 264 16.30 -8.58 12.07
N ARG A 265 15.30 -8.65 11.20
CA ARG A 265 15.45 -9.04 9.79
C ARG A 265 15.88 -7.86 8.92
N LEU A 266 15.69 -6.64 9.40
CA LEU A 266 16.08 -5.39 8.75
C LEU A 266 17.05 -4.62 9.65
N GLU A 267 18.12 -4.13 9.04
CA GLU A 267 18.95 -3.10 9.63
C GLU A 267 18.32 -1.73 9.37
N PRO A 268 18.53 -0.73 10.25
CA PRO A 268 17.98 0.62 10.10
C PRO A 268 18.78 1.42 9.06
N THR A 269 18.90 0.89 7.84
CA THR A 269 19.56 1.50 6.69
C THR A 269 18.66 1.37 5.46
N LEU A 270 18.75 2.35 4.55
CA LEU A 270 17.95 2.33 3.32
C LEU A 270 18.24 1.08 2.49
N ASP A 271 19.51 0.71 2.35
CA ASP A 271 19.93 -0.46 1.58
C ASP A 271 19.31 -1.76 2.12
N SER A 272 19.39 -1.99 3.43
CA SER A 272 18.78 -3.17 4.05
C SER A 272 17.26 -3.18 3.85
N ILE A 273 16.60 -2.05 4.13
CA ILE A 273 15.15 -1.92 4.03
C ILE A 273 14.69 -2.21 2.60
N PHE A 274 15.22 -1.52 1.59
CA PHE A 274 14.78 -1.71 0.20
C PHE A 274 15.13 -3.10 -0.33
N THR A 275 16.39 -3.54 -0.18
CA THR A 275 16.87 -4.81 -0.76
C THR A 275 16.19 -6.03 -0.15
N VAL A 276 16.06 -6.08 1.17
CA VAL A 276 15.45 -7.24 1.85
C VAL A 276 13.93 -7.25 1.62
N THR A 277 13.27 -6.07 1.62
CA THR A 277 11.84 -5.97 1.34
C THR A 277 11.52 -6.41 -0.08
N SER A 278 12.26 -5.93 -1.09
CA SER A 278 12.09 -6.37 -2.48
C SER A 278 12.25 -7.87 -2.60
N ARG A 279 13.37 -8.44 -2.10
CA ARG A 279 13.61 -9.88 -2.17
C ARG A 279 12.47 -10.70 -1.56
N GLN A 280 11.99 -10.30 -0.37
CA GLN A 280 10.92 -11.01 0.32
C GLN A 280 9.60 -10.94 -0.44
N LEU A 281 9.21 -9.77 -0.93
CA LEU A 281 7.94 -9.55 -1.60
C LEU A 281 7.92 -10.20 -2.99
N ARG A 282 9.00 -10.07 -3.76
CA ARG A 282 9.15 -10.74 -5.05
C ARG A 282 9.11 -12.26 -4.90
N SER A 283 9.90 -12.82 -3.98
CA SER A 283 9.88 -14.27 -3.72
C SER A 283 8.49 -14.77 -3.34
N THR A 284 7.75 -14.02 -2.50
CA THR A 284 6.40 -14.40 -2.08
C THR A 284 5.40 -14.29 -3.23
N THR A 285 5.52 -13.25 -4.06
CA THR A 285 4.68 -13.03 -5.25
C THR A 285 4.87 -14.15 -6.28
N ARG A 286 6.12 -14.55 -6.54
CA ARG A 286 6.41 -15.65 -7.46
C ARG A 286 5.84 -16.98 -6.95
N GLU A 287 6.16 -17.35 -5.72
CA GLU A 287 5.67 -18.59 -5.09
C GLU A 287 4.14 -18.66 -5.15
N LEU A 288 3.48 -17.54 -4.83
CA LEU A 288 2.04 -17.38 -4.92
C LEU A 288 1.51 -17.69 -6.33
N LEU A 289 2.00 -16.98 -7.35
CA LEU A 289 1.48 -17.09 -8.71
C LEU A 289 1.77 -18.47 -9.32
N GLU A 290 2.96 -19.01 -9.10
CA GLU A 290 3.34 -20.36 -9.58
C GLU A 290 2.50 -21.45 -8.90
N ARG A 291 2.20 -21.27 -7.61
CA ARG A 291 1.34 -22.20 -6.87
C ARG A 291 -0.11 -22.12 -7.33
N ALA A 292 -0.67 -20.92 -7.45
CA ALA A 292 -2.03 -20.72 -7.95
C ALA A 292 -2.22 -21.38 -9.33
N HIS A 293 -1.25 -21.16 -10.23
CA HIS A 293 -1.26 -21.78 -11.55
C HIS A 293 -1.15 -23.31 -11.50
N SER A 294 -0.21 -23.86 -10.71
CA SER A 294 0.02 -25.31 -10.69
C SER A 294 -1.08 -26.10 -9.97
N GLU A 295 -1.74 -25.49 -8.99
CA GLU A 295 -2.84 -26.11 -8.21
C GLU A 295 -4.23 -25.80 -8.78
N GLY A 296 -4.35 -24.89 -9.75
CA GLY A 296 -5.64 -24.51 -10.34
C GLY A 296 -6.57 -23.81 -9.35
N VAL A 297 -6.01 -22.98 -8.47
CA VAL A 297 -6.76 -22.21 -7.46
C VAL A 297 -6.58 -20.71 -7.69
N SER A 298 -7.48 -19.90 -7.11
CA SER A 298 -7.34 -18.45 -7.13
C SER A 298 -6.04 -18.00 -6.47
N ASN A 299 -5.53 -16.85 -6.91
CA ASN A 299 -4.33 -16.27 -6.28
C ASN A 299 -4.59 -16.00 -4.79
N ARG A 300 -5.75 -15.44 -4.43
CA ARG A 300 -6.07 -15.22 -3.01
C ARG A 300 -6.00 -16.50 -2.19
N ARG A 301 -6.59 -17.59 -2.68
CA ARG A 301 -6.55 -18.89 -1.99
C ARG A 301 -5.13 -19.43 -1.86
N ALA A 302 -4.32 -19.38 -2.92
CA ALA A 302 -2.92 -19.79 -2.84
C ALA A 302 -2.14 -18.96 -1.79
N ALA A 303 -2.40 -17.66 -1.72
CA ALA A 303 -1.78 -16.77 -0.73
C ALA A 303 -2.21 -17.10 0.71
N GLU A 304 -3.50 -17.39 0.93
CA GLU A 304 -4.03 -17.84 2.23
C GLU A 304 -3.39 -19.16 2.67
N GLU A 305 -3.31 -20.14 1.77
CA GLU A 305 -2.70 -21.44 2.07
C GLU A 305 -1.20 -21.32 2.39
N ILE A 306 -0.45 -20.46 1.68
CA ILE A 306 0.95 -20.13 2.01
C ILE A 306 1.04 -19.49 3.39
N ALA A 307 0.17 -18.52 3.70
CA ALA A 307 0.16 -17.85 4.98
C ALA A 307 -0.14 -18.81 6.14
N GLU A 308 -1.16 -19.67 6.00
CA GLU A 308 -1.51 -20.68 6.99
C GLU A 308 -0.37 -21.69 7.22
N MET A 309 0.25 -22.18 6.15
CA MET A 309 1.38 -23.10 6.23
C MET A 309 2.52 -22.49 7.06
N ARG A 310 2.90 -21.24 6.75
CA ARG A 310 3.96 -20.51 7.46
C ARG A 310 3.59 -20.22 8.92
N LEU A 311 2.32 -19.93 9.21
CA LEU A 311 1.83 -19.71 10.58
C LEU A 311 1.87 -21.00 11.41
N ARG A 312 1.46 -22.14 10.83
CA ARG A 312 1.54 -23.45 11.49
C ARG A 312 2.99 -23.83 11.77
N ALA A 313 3.89 -23.65 10.81
CA ALA A 313 5.32 -23.92 10.97
C ALA A 313 5.99 -23.06 12.07
N ARG A 314 5.50 -21.84 12.32
CA ARG A 314 5.99 -20.97 13.40
C ARG A 314 5.44 -21.32 14.80
N ARG A 315 4.36 -22.12 14.87
CA ARG A 315 3.73 -22.56 16.13
C ARG A 315 4.23 -23.93 16.61
N ALA A 316 4.72 -24.75 15.68
CA ALA A 316 5.39 -26.03 15.96
C ALA A 316 6.81 -25.79 16.51
#